data_AF-A0A7C5TK07-F1
#
_entry.id   AF-A0A7C5TK07-F1
#
_cell.length_a   1.000
_cell.length_b   1.000
_cell.length_c   1.000
_cell.angle_alpha   90.00
_cell.angle_beta   90.00
_cell.angle_gamma   90.00
#
_symmetry.space_group_name_H-M   'P 1'
#
loop_
_entity.id
_entity.type
_entity.pdbx_description
1 polymer ?
#
loop_
_entity_poly.entity_id
_entity_poly.type
_entity_poly.pdbx_seq_one_letter_code
_entity_poly.pdbx_strand_id
1 'polypeptide(L)'
;MLISLREYKVVTTSLTVLLVIVVLIALAEKGPPSIAIYRGASPYNTGSIGTYNLYTMIRNRYPYTSIIKLYSELEKLFSKPNRCLFISISPEKPYSLNDAATILSALDRCSYPAIIVADERNTSNVFLKSIGSSIEVIGNVIQDSKGSIYPLAIFTLTPISNI
;
A
#
# COMPACT_ATOMS: atom_id res chain seq x y z
N MET A 1 8.35 0.07 -55.76
CA MET A 1 9.03 -0.95 -54.95
C MET A 1 7.95 -1.87 -54.37
N LEU A 2 7.62 -2.94 -55.09
CA LEU A 2 6.58 -3.90 -54.71
C LEU A 2 7.26 -5.04 -53.93
N ILE A 3 7.15 -5.00 -52.61
CA ILE A 3 7.53 -6.14 -51.76
C ILE A 3 6.61 -7.31 -52.14
N SER A 4 7.19 -8.47 -52.42
CA SER A 4 6.42 -9.66 -52.80
C SER A 4 5.49 -10.07 -51.65
N LEU A 5 4.25 -10.49 -51.96
CA LEU A 5 3.30 -11.01 -50.96
C LEU A 5 3.90 -12.14 -50.09
N ARG A 6 4.87 -12.87 -50.64
CA ARG A 6 5.63 -13.91 -49.94
C ARG A 6 6.58 -13.32 -48.90
N GLU A 7 7.29 -12.24 -49.25
CA GLU A 7 8.19 -11.53 -48.33
C GLU A 7 7.41 -10.87 -47.21
N TYR A 8 6.25 -10.28 -47.51
CA TYR A 8 5.36 -9.72 -46.50
C TYR A 8 4.90 -10.78 -45.50
N LYS A 9 4.45 -11.96 -45.97
CA LYS A 9 4.06 -13.07 -45.10
C LYS A 9 5.21 -13.57 -44.23
N VAL A 10 6.42 -13.66 -44.78
CA VAL A 10 7.59 -14.10 -44.01
C VAL A 10 7.93 -13.07 -42.93
N VAL A 11 7.94 -11.78 -43.26
CA VAL A 11 8.21 -10.70 -42.30
C VAL A 11 7.16 -10.67 -41.20
N THR A 12 5.86 -10.75 -41.53
CA THR A 12 4.79 -10.76 -40.52
C THR A 12 4.84 -11.99 -39.63
N THR A 13 5.16 -13.16 -40.19
CA THR A 13 5.26 -14.40 -39.41
C THR A 13 6.45 -14.34 -38.46
N SER A 14 7.62 -13.92 -38.94
CA SER A 14 8.81 -13.74 -38.11
C SER A 14 8.61 -12.72 -37.00
N LEU A 15 7.94 -11.59 -37.29
CA LEU A 15 7.62 -10.58 -36.28
C LEU A 15 6.67 -11.12 -35.21
N THR A 16 5.65 -11.88 -35.63
CA THR A 16 4.69 -12.49 -34.70
C THR A 16 5.37 -13.51 -33.78
N VAL A 17 6.23 -14.37 -34.34
CA VAL A 17 7.01 -15.34 -33.56
C VAL A 17 7.93 -14.63 -32.56
N LEU A 18 8.61 -13.56 -32.99
CA LEU A 18 9.46 -12.76 -32.12
C LEU A 18 8.66 -12.15 -30.95
N LEU A 19 7.50 -11.57 -31.23
CA LEU A 19 6.63 -11.00 -30.19
C LEU A 19 6.14 -12.05 -29.20
N VAL A 20 5.78 -13.25 -29.67
CA VAL A 20 5.39 -14.36 -28.79
C VAL A 20 6.56 -14.77 -27.89
N ILE A 21 7.77 -14.87 -28.42
CA ILE A 21 8.97 -15.19 -27.63
C ILE A 21 9.23 -14.12 -26.57
N VAL A 22 9.14 -12.83 -26.91
CA VAL A 22 9.31 -11.73 -25.95
C VAL A 22 8.25 -11.79 -24.85
N VAL A 23 6.99 -12.08 -25.17
CA VAL A 23 5.92 -12.24 -24.18
C VAL A 23 6.21 -13.43 -23.25
N LEU A 24 6.69 -14.56 -23.78
CA LEU A 24 7.03 -15.74 -22.98
C LEU A 24 8.21 -15.47 -22.04
N ILE A 25 9.25 -14.78 -22.52
CA ILE A 25 10.38 -14.36 -21.67
C ILE A 25 9.89 -13.40 -20.59
N ALA A 26 9.09 -12.40 -20.94
CA ALA A 26 8.52 -11.46 -19.98
C ALA A 26 7.65 -12.16 -18.91
N LEU A 27 6.89 -13.20 -19.30
CA LEU A 27 6.11 -14.00 -18.35
C LEU A 27 7.00 -14.85 -17.43
N ALA A 28 8.08 -15.41 -17.96
CA ALA A 28 9.06 -16.17 -17.17
C ALA A 28 9.81 -15.26 -16.18
N GLU A 29 10.23 -14.07 -16.61
CA GLU A 29 10.89 -13.08 -15.76
C GLU A 29 9.98 -12.48 -14.70
N LYS A 30 8.67 -12.33 -15.00
CA LYS A 30 7.68 -11.84 -14.04
C LYS A 30 7.53 -12.75 -12.82
N GLY A 31 7.94 -14.02 -12.96
CA GLY A 31 7.84 -15.03 -11.91
C GLY A 31 6.39 -15.42 -11.60
N PRO A 32 6.18 -16.46 -10.77
CA PRO A 32 4.86 -16.75 -10.25
C PRO A 32 4.32 -15.52 -9.51
N PRO A 33 2.99 -15.24 -9.57
CA PRO A 33 2.42 -14.17 -8.77
C PRO A 33 2.85 -14.38 -7.33
N SER A 34 3.52 -13.39 -6.74
CA SER A 34 4.02 -13.53 -5.38
C SER A 34 2.82 -13.84 -4.49
N ILE A 35 2.79 -15.04 -3.89
CA ILE A 35 1.88 -15.30 -2.78
C ILE A 35 2.39 -14.37 -1.69
N ALA A 36 1.71 -13.24 -1.51
CA ALA A 36 2.11 -12.29 -0.50
C ALA A 36 1.80 -12.93 0.87
N ILE A 37 2.82 -13.49 1.49
CA ILE A 37 2.73 -14.03 2.84
C ILE A 37 2.85 -12.85 3.79
N TYR A 38 1.72 -12.34 4.27
CA TYR A 38 1.68 -11.21 5.18
C TYR A 38 2.18 -11.61 6.56
N ARG A 39 3.19 -10.91 7.06
CA ARG A 39 3.65 -11.05 8.45
C ARG A 39 3.49 -9.72 9.17
N GLY A 40 2.82 -9.76 10.31
CA GLY A 40 2.49 -8.59 11.13
C GLY A 40 1.09 -8.03 10.86
N ALA A 41 0.83 -6.84 11.39
CA ALA A 41 -0.43 -6.12 11.33
C ALA A 41 -0.51 -5.23 10.07
N SER A 42 -0.15 -5.78 8.90
CA SER A 42 -0.21 -5.07 7.62
C SER A 42 -1.58 -5.26 6.97
N PRO A 43 -2.30 -4.18 6.63
CA PRO A 43 -3.55 -4.31 5.92
C PRO A 43 -3.30 -4.39 4.43
N TYR A 44 -3.24 -5.61 3.90
CA TYR A 44 -3.17 -5.82 2.46
C TYR A 44 -4.47 -6.43 1.95
N ASN A 45 -5.45 -5.57 1.70
CA ASN A 45 -6.63 -5.94 0.93
C ASN A 45 -6.51 -5.38 -0.50
N THR A 46 -5.91 -6.16 -1.41
CA THR A 46 -5.85 -5.83 -2.85
C THR A 46 -7.13 -6.13 -3.63
N GLY A 47 -8.20 -6.53 -2.95
CA GLY A 47 -9.51 -6.66 -3.58
C GLY A 47 -10.06 -5.31 -4.04
N SER A 48 -10.97 -5.34 -5.01
CA SER A 48 -11.66 -4.15 -5.54
C SER A 48 -12.54 -3.41 -4.51
N ILE A 49 -12.76 -4.00 -3.34
CA ILE A 49 -13.57 -3.48 -2.23
C ILE A 49 -12.66 -2.93 -1.09
N GLY A 50 -11.36 -2.76 -1.35
CA GLY A 50 -10.36 -2.40 -0.32
C GLY A 50 -9.80 -0.98 -0.40
N THR A 51 -8.74 -0.75 0.38
CA THR A 51 -7.95 0.49 0.46
C THR A 51 -7.10 0.76 -0.79
N TYR A 52 -7.22 -0.05 -1.85
CA TYR A 52 -6.44 0.09 -3.08
C TYR A 52 -6.66 1.43 -3.78
N ASN A 53 -7.91 1.90 -3.89
CA ASN A 53 -8.20 3.21 -4.48
C ASN A 53 -7.61 4.36 -3.64
N LEU A 54 -7.65 4.23 -2.32
CA LEU A 54 -7.01 5.19 -1.42
C LEU A 54 -5.49 5.19 -1.66
N TYR A 55 -4.86 4.02 -1.74
CA TYR A 55 -3.44 3.89 -2.04
C TYR A 55 -3.07 4.51 -3.39
N THR A 56 -3.81 4.23 -4.46
CA THR A 56 -3.51 4.78 -5.79
C THR A 56 -3.68 6.30 -5.80
N MET A 57 -4.73 6.84 -5.16
CA MET A 57 -4.92 8.29 -5.00
C MET A 57 -3.75 8.94 -4.25
N ILE A 58 -3.31 8.36 -3.13
CA ILE A 58 -2.18 8.87 -2.35
C ILE A 58 -0.90 8.78 -3.18
N ARG A 59 -0.59 7.64 -3.80
CA ARG A 59 0.63 7.43 -4.58
C ARG A 59 0.73 8.34 -5.81
N ASN A 60 -0.39 8.63 -6.47
CA ASN A 60 -0.42 9.58 -7.58
C ASN A 60 0.01 10.98 -7.16
N ARG A 61 -0.24 11.38 -5.91
CA ARG A 61 0.18 12.68 -5.36
C ARG A 61 1.54 12.61 -4.65
N TYR A 62 1.86 11.48 -4.04
CA TYR A 62 3.07 11.22 -3.27
C TYR A 62 3.77 9.97 -3.82
N PRO A 63 4.63 10.11 -4.84
CA PRO A 63 5.20 8.96 -5.57
C PRO A 63 5.99 7.96 -4.71
N TYR A 64 6.49 8.41 -3.55
CA TYR A 64 7.23 7.60 -2.59
C TYR A 64 6.33 6.79 -1.64
N THR A 65 5.01 6.83 -1.81
CA THR A 65 4.08 6.00 -1.03
C THR A 65 4.27 4.53 -1.37
N SER A 66 4.64 3.75 -0.35
CA SER A 66 4.88 2.32 -0.43
C SER A 66 3.93 1.56 0.50
N ILE A 67 3.54 0.37 0.07
CA ILE A 67 2.83 -0.58 0.92
C ILE A 67 3.90 -1.39 1.66
N ILE A 68 3.77 -1.47 2.99
CA ILE A 68 4.69 -2.23 3.84
C ILE A 68 4.13 -3.64 4.02
N LYS A 69 4.76 -4.64 3.42
CA LYS A 69 4.34 -6.04 3.56
C LYS A 69 5.03 -6.73 4.73
N LEU A 70 6.25 -6.30 5.02
CA LEU A 70 7.09 -6.75 6.11
C LEU A 70 7.76 -5.55 6.76
N TYR A 71 7.79 -5.48 8.10
CA TYR A 71 8.41 -4.33 8.78
C TYR A 71 9.92 -4.22 8.55
N SER A 72 10.60 -5.31 8.16
CA SER A 72 12.00 -5.26 7.70
C SER A 72 12.20 -4.39 6.45
N GLU A 73 11.14 -4.12 5.67
CA GLU A 73 11.20 -3.21 4.53
C GLU A 73 11.35 -1.74 4.98
N LEU A 74 10.93 -1.39 6.20
CA LEU A 74 11.06 -0.04 6.75
C LEU A 74 12.52 0.41 6.86
N GLU A 75 13.45 -0.52 7.07
CA GLU A 75 14.87 -0.20 7.11
C GLU A 75 15.37 0.36 5.78
N LYS A 76 14.85 -0.18 4.67
CA LYS A 76 15.23 0.16 3.29
C LYS A 76 14.52 1.41 2.77
N LEU A 77 13.45 1.84 3.43
CA LEU A 77 12.57 2.85 2.85
C LEU A 77 13.16 4.27 2.85
N PHE A 78 14.25 4.57 3.56
CA PHE A 78 14.61 5.98 3.79
C PHE A 78 16.07 6.30 4.15
N SER A 79 16.65 7.28 3.42
CA SER A 79 17.88 8.02 3.76
C SER A 79 17.55 9.38 4.40
N LYS A 80 16.89 9.38 5.57
CA LYS A 80 16.45 10.58 6.35
C LYS A 80 15.48 11.54 5.61
N PRO A 81 14.24 11.12 5.33
CA PRO A 81 13.17 11.98 4.81
C PRO A 81 12.79 13.08 5.80
N ASN A 82 12.39 14.24 5.27
CA ASN A 82 11.94 15.36 6.10
C ASN A 82 10.57 15.06 6.75
N ARG A 83 9.59 14.55 5.98
CA ARG A 83 8.23 14.26 6.45
C ARG A 83 7.84 12.81 6.18
N CYS A 84 7.31 12.12 7.18
CA CYS A 84 6.87 10.73 7.07
C CYS A 84 5.43 10.59 7.53
N LEU A 85 4.66 9.79 6.82
CA LEU A 85 3.30 9.43 7.21
C LEU A 85 3.18 7.91 7.22
N PHE A 86 2.96 7.34 8.39
CA PHE A 86 2.58 5.94 8.54
C PHE A 86 1.07 5.83 8.65
N ILE A 87 0.47 4.99 7.80
CA ILE A 87 -0.98 4.79 7.77
C ILE A 87 -1.26 3.31 8.05
N SER A 88 -2.04 3.04 9.09
CA SER A 88 -2.60 1.73 9.40
C SER A 88 -4.11 1.76 9.28
N ILE A 89 -4.69 0.83 8.51
CA ILE A 89 -6.12 0.78 8.23
C ILE A 89 -6.60 -0.66 8.38
N SER A 90 -7.46 -0.95 9.36
CA SER A 90 -8.04 -2.27 9.63
C SER A 90 -6.98 -3.39 9.64
N PRO A 91 -6.03 -3.37 10.59
CA PRO A 91 -5.03 -4.41 10.68
C PRO A 91 -5.68 -5.76 10.99
N GLU A 92 -5.32 -6.79 10.22
CA GLU A 92 -5.90 -8.14 10.35
C GLU A 92 -5.43 -8.88 11.61
N LYS A 93 -4.27 -8.48 12.15
CA LYS A 93 -3.65 -9.07 13.34
C LYS A 93 -3.29 -7.96 14.33
N PRO A 94 -3.37 -8.20 15.65
CA PRO A 94 -2.86 -7.26 16.63
C PRO A 94 -1.38 -6.97 16.46
N TYR A 95 -0.98 -5.72 16.66
CA TYR A 95 0.43 -5.35 16.73
C TYR A 95 1.10 -5.96 17.96
N SER A 96 2.30 -6.51 17.79
CA SER A 96 3.18 -6.81 18.91
C SER A 96 3.96 -5.56 19.35
N LEU A 97 4.55 -5.59 20.55
CA LEU A 97 5.48 -4.55 21.00
C LEU A 97 6.68 -4.42 20.07
N ASN A 98 7.14 -5.54 19.48
CA ASN A 98 8.25 -5.54 18.54
C ASN A 98 7.89 -4.86 17.22
N ASP A 99 6.67 -5.08 16.71
CA ASP A 99 6.17 -4.39 15.52
C ASP A 99 6.12 -2.89 15.75
N ALA A 100 5.57 -2.47 16.90
CA ALA A 100 5.50 -1.07 17.28
C ALA A 100 6.89 -0.42 17.39
N ALA A 101 7.84 -1.08 18.06
CA ALA A 101 9.21 -0.59 18.17
C ALA A 101 9.92 -0.47 16.82
N THR A 102 9.68 -1.41 15.90
CA THR A 102 10.26 -1.37 14.55
C THR A 102 9.70 -0.19 13.74
N ILE A 103 8.39 0.07 13.84
CA ILE A 103 7.76 1.21 13.17
C ILE A 103 8.24 2.54 13.76
N LEU A 104 8.29 2.64 15.08
CA LEU A 104 8.72 3.85 15.78
C LEU A 104 10.19 4.20 15.48
N SER A 105 11.09 3.23 15.55
CA SER A 105 12.50 3.44 15.19
C SER A 105 12.67 3.85 13.71
N ALA A 106 11.77 3.40 12.83
CA ALA A 106 11.75 3.88 11.45
C ALA A 106 11.29 5.33 11.33
N LEU A 107 10.25 5.72 12.09
CA LEU A 107 9.70 7.08 12.09
C LEU A 107 10.62 8.10 12.78
N ASP A 108 11.40 7.69 13.77
CA ASP A 108 12.39 8.55 14.45
C ASP A 108 13.49 9.06 13.51
N ARG A 109 13.68 8.40 12.35
CA ARG A 109 14.60 8.85 11.29
C ARG A 109 14.04 10.03 10.48
N CYS A 110 12.78 10.42 10.71
CA CYS A 110 12.09 11.50 10.01
C CYS A 110 12.02 12.76 10.88
N SER A 111 12.19 13.95 10.29
CA SER A 111 12.09 15.21 11.05
C SER A 111 10.66 15.52 11.51
N TYR A 112 9.66 15.13 10.73
CA TYR A 112 8.25 15.33 11.03
C TYR A 112 7.46 14.04 10.75
N PRO A 113 7.42 13.10 11.71
CA PRO A 113 6.61 11.90 11.59
C PRO A 113 5.13 12.19 11.92
N ALA A 114 4.24 11.53 11.18
CA ALA A 114 2.80 11.53 11.42
C ALA A 114 2.26 10.11 11.32
N ILE A 115 1.20 9.82 12.09
CA ILE A 115 0.59 8.50 12.17
C ILE A 115 -0.92 8.66 11.99
N ILE A 116 -1.51 7.85 11.12
CA ILE A 116 -2.96 7.69 10.99
C ILE A 116 -3.29 6.24 11.28
N VAL A 117 -4.24 6.02 12.20
CA VAL A 117 -4.77 4.70 12.54
C VAL A 117 -6.28 4.73 12.33
N ALA A 118 -6.78 3.80 11.52
CA ALA A 118 -8.19 3.51 11.36
C ALA A 118 -8.39 2.03 11.67
N ASP A 119 -9.12 1.69 12.72
CA ASP A 119 -9.27 0.30 13.17
C ASP A 119 -10.66 0.08 13.78
N GLU A 120 -11.21 -1.10 13.54
CA GLU A 120 -12.54 -1.53 13.96
C GLU A 120 -12.49 -2.59 15.07
N ARG A 121 -11.36 -3.30 15.24
CA ARG A 121 -11.28 -4.55 16.02
C ARG A 121 -10.26 -4.53 17.14
N ASN A 122 -9.84 -3.36 17.61
CA ASN A 122 -8.85 -3.15 18.69
C ASN A 122 -7.42 -3.64 18.42
N THR A 123 -7.13 -4.12 17.21
CA THR A 123 -5.84 -4.70 16.84
C THR A 123 -4.68 -3.68 16.93
N SER A 124 -4.99 -2.39 16.89
CA SER A 124 -4.04 -1.29 16.95
C SER A 124 -3.72 -0.80 18.36
N ASN A 125 -4.41 -1.26 19.43
CA ASN A 125 -4.28 -0.68 20.77
C ASN A 125 -2.85 -0.80 21.34
N VAL A 126 -2.15 -1.91 21.07
CA VAL A 126 -0.74 -2.06 21.48
C VAL A 126 0.13 -0.99 20.81
N PHE A 127 -0.09 -0.72 19.53
CA PHE A 127 0.63 0.30 18.79
C PHE A 127 0.29 1.72 19.28
N LEU A 128 -1.00 2.02 19.47
CA LEU A 128 -1.48 3.30 20.02
C LEU A 128 -0.87 3.59 21.40
N LYS A 129 -0.84 2.58 22.29
CA LYS A 129 -0.19 2.71 23.59
C LYS A 129 1.31 2.94 23.47
N SER A 130 1.97 2.26 22.52
CA SER A 130 3.42 2.37 22.30
C SER A 130 3.83 3.77 21.81
N ILE A 131 2.95 4.47 21.09
CA ILE A 131 3.18 5.86 20.66
C ILE A 131 2.77 6.90 21.73
N GLY A 132 2.40 6.45 22.94
CA GLY A 132 1.96 7.31 24.03
C GLY A 132 0.56 7.90 23.85
N SER A 133 -0.24 7.36 22.94
CA SER A 133 -1.63 7.80 22.74
C SER A 133 -2.51 7.40 23.92
N SER A 134 -3.40 8.30 24.34
CA SER A 134 -4.49 8.01 25.28
C SER A 134 -5.72 7.44 24.58
N ILE A 135 -5.72 7.35 23.24
CA ILE A 135 -6.82 6.83 22.44
C ILE A 135 -6.81 5.30 22.47
N GLU A 136 -7.96 4.71 22.71
CA GLU A 136 -8.19 3.26 22.66
C GLU A 136 -9.33 2.93 21.71
N VAL A 137 -9.13 1.93 20.86
CA VAL A 137 -10.17 1.38 19.99
C VAL A 137 -10.94 0.33 20.80
N ILE A 138 -12.19 0.65 21.13
CA ILE A 138 -13.07 -0.19 21.96
C ILE A 138 -13.70 -1.32 21.14
N GLY A 139 -13.78 -1.16 19.82
CA GLY A 139 -14.40 -2.14 18.90
C GLY A 139 -15.92 -2.06 18.82
N ASN A 140 -16.51 -0.97 19.33
CA ASN A 140 -17.93 -0.70 19.18
C ASN A 140 -18.23 -0.09 17.81
N VAL A 141 -19.29 -0.56 17.17
CA VAL A 141 -19.76 0.00 15.91
C VAL A 141 -20.49 1.31 16.17
N ILE A 142 -20.02 2.39 15.56
CA ILE A 142 -20.68 3.69 15.62
C ILE A 142 -21.75 3.73 14.52
N GLN A 143 -22.99 4.02 14.91
CA GLN A 143 -24.11 4.19 13.99
C GLN A 143 -24.43 5.67 13.80
N ASP A 144 -24.86 6.05 12.60
CA ASP A 144 -25.44 7.37 12.37
C ASP A 144 -26.82 7.51 13.03
N SER A 145 -27.40 8.72 12.99
CA SER A 145 -28.75 8.99 13.52
C SER A 145 -29.87 8.15 12.89
N LYS A 146 -29.59 7.46 11.77
CA LYS A 146 -30.53 6.60 11.04
C LYS A 146 -30.23 5.10 11.26
N GLY A 147 -29.27 4.76 12.12
CA GLY A 147 -28.86 3.38 12.39
C GLY A 147 -27.89 2.79 11.37
N SER A 148 -27.35 3.58 10.43
CA SER A 148 -26.36 3.10 9.46
C SER A 148 -25.00 2.94 10.13
N ILE A 149 -24.41 1.75 9.98
CA ILE A 149 -23.05 1.41 10.45
C ILE A 149 -21.95 1.91 9.49
N TYR A 150 -22.34 2.51 8.37
CA TYR A 150 -21.43 3.06 7.37
C TYR A 150 -21.71 4.56 7.19
N PRO A 151 -21.26 5.42 8.12
CA PRO A 151 -21.34 6.86 7.91
C PRO A 151 -20.52 7.22 6.66
N LEU A 152 -21.08 8.08 5.81
CA LEU A 152 -20.40 8.53 4.60
C LEU A 152 -19.18 9.39 4.99
N ALA A 153 -17.97 8.83 4.86
CA ALA A 153 -16.73 9.56 5.09
C ALA A 153 -16.22 10.15 3.77
N ILE A 154 -16.20 11.48 3.66
CA ILE A 154 -15.66 12.19 2.48
C ILE A 154 -14.26 12.69 2.81
N PHE A 155 -13.26 12.20 2.09
CA PHE A 155 -11.88 12.67 2.20
C PHE A 155 -11.59 13.66 1.06
N THR A 156 -11.23 14.89 1.40
CA THR A 156 -10.79 15.89 0.42
C THR A 156 -9.30 16.16 0.61
N LEU A 157 -8.50 15.85 -0.42
CA LEU A 157 -7.08 16.19 -0.44
C LEU A 157 -6.91 17.62 -1.00
N THR A 158 -6.75 18.60 -0.12
CA THR A 158 -6.48 19.98 -0.53
C THR A 158 -4.98 20.16 -0.80
N PRO A 159 -4.59 20.76 -1.93
CA PRO A 159 -3.20 21.13 -2.16
C PRO A 159 -2.76 22.14 -1.11
N ILE A 160 -1.64 21.86 -0.42
CA ILE A 160 -0.96 22.89 0.35
C ILE A 160 -0.32 23.83 -0.68
N SER A 161 -0.91 25.01 -0.88
CA SER A 161 -0.23 26.13 -1.51
C SER A 161 0.95 26.52 -0.64
N ASN A 162 2.14 26.58 -1.22
CA ASN A 162 3.44 26.81 -0.58
C ASN A 162 3.36 27.77 0.63
N ILE A 163 3.79 27.27 1.79
CA ILE A 163 4.35 28.09 2.89
C ILE A 163 5.87 28.01 2.73
#